data_AF-A0A960DUG5-F1
#
_entry.id   AF-A0A960DUG5-F1
#
_cell.length_a   1.000
_cell.length_b   1.000
_cell.length_c   1.000
_cell.angle_alpha   90.00
_cell.angle_beta   90.00
_cell.angle_gamma   90.00
#
_symmetry.space_group_name_H-M   'P 1'
#
loop_
_entity.id
_entity.type
_entity.pdbx_description
1 polymer ?
#
loop_
_entity_poly.entity_id
_entity_poly.type
_entity_poly.pdbx_seq_one_letter_code
_entity_poly.pdbx_strand_id
1 'polypeptide(L)' 'EAVSAFGTVGLSTGITPSLPAVGHLGLVATMLVGRVGPVTLGMALVLRQRTARTRLPEEAPLIG' A
#
# COMPACT_ATOMS: atom_id res chain seq x y z
N GLU A 1 -5.78 -13.68 -9.02
CA GLU A 1 -4.81 -13.82 -7.92
C GLU A 1 -4.43 -12.49 -7.24
N ALA A 2 -4.11 -11.41 -7.96
CA ALA A 2 -3.70 -10.12 -7.35
C ALA A 2 -4.68 -9.55 -6.29
N VAL A 3 -6.00 -9.60 -6.54
CA VAL A 3 -7.02 -9.14 -5.57
C VAL A 3 -7.06 -10.05 -4.32
N SER A 4 -6.86 -11.37 -4.51
CA SER A 4 -6.79 -12.35 -3.42
C SER A 4 -5.50 -12.22 -2.60
N ALA A 5 -4.37 -11.96 -3.27
CA ALA A 5 -3.08 -11.67 -2.66
C ALA A 5 -3.12 -10.36 -1.86
N PHE A 6 -3.70 -9.29 -2.42
CA PHE A 6 -3.91 -8.02 -1.72
C PHE A 6 -4.83 -8.15 -0.51
N GLY A 7 -5.85 -9.01 -0.59
CA GLY A 7 -6.72 -9.32 0.55
C GLY A 7 -6.14 -10.32 1.55
N THR A 8 -4.97 -10.93 1.28
CA THR A 8 -4.41 -12.07 2.02
C THR A 8 -5.39 -13.23 2.24
N VAL A 9 -6.37 -13.40 1.36
CA VAL A 9 -7.44 -14.42 1.53
C VAL A 9 -6.99 -15.83 1.13
N GLY A 10 -5.83 -15.97 0.48
CA GLY A 10 -5.19 -17.27 0.20
C GLY A 10 -5.87 -18.12 -0.87
N LEU A 11 -6.94 -17.63 -1.50
CA LEU A 11 -7.66 -18.34 -2.55
C LEU A 11 -6.95 -18.11 -3.90
N SER A 12 -6.20 -19.11 -4.36
CA SER A 12 -5.56 -19.12 -5.69
C SER A 12 -6.51 -19.79 -6.69
N THR A 13 -6.59 -19.25 -7.91
CA THR A 13 -7.31 -19.88 -9.03
C THR A 13 -6.53 -21.05 -9.64
N GLY A 14 -5.42 -21.48 -9.01
CA GLY A 14 -4.56 -22.56 -9.48
C GLY A 14 -3.51 -22.12 -10.51
N ILE A 15 -3.33 -20.80 -10.71
CA ILE A 15 -2.40 -20.25 -11.70
C ILE A 15 -1.03 -20.04 -11.07
N THR A 16 -0.94 -19.83 -9.75
CA THR A 16 0.30 -19.67 -8.98
C THR A 16 1.47 -20.58 -9.40
N PRO A 17 1.32 -21.90 -9.64
CA PRO A 17 2.44 -22.77 -10.05
C PRO A 17 2.94 -22.54 -11.48
N SER A 18 2.21 -21.84 -12.36
CA SER A 18 2.62 -21.55 -13.74
C SER A 18 3.19 -20.14 -13.94
N LEU A 19 3.31 -19.32 -12.88
CA LEU A 19 3.89 -17.98 -13.01
C LEU A 19 5.43 -18.02 -13.10
N PRO A 20 6.04 -17.26 -14.03
CA PRO A 20 7.49 -17.06 -14.06
C PRO A 20 7.99 -16.40 -12.76
N ALA A 21 9.28 -16.51 -12.46
CA ALA A 21 9.87 -16.04 -11.19
C ALA A 21 9.55 -14.58 -10.83
N VAL A 22 9.44 -13.70 -11.84
CA VAL A 22 9.01 -12.29 -11.67
C VAL A 22 7.57 -12.18 -11.18
N GLY A 23 6.68 -13.05 -11.64
CA GLY A 23 5.27 -13.10 -11.21
C GLY A 23 5.12 -13.54 -9.76
N HIS A 24 5.96 -14.49 -9.31
CA HIS A 24 6.03 -14.88 -7.90
C HIS A 24 6.48 -13.71 -7.01
N LEU A 25 7.48 -12.95 -7.44
CA LEU A 25 7.97 -11.77 -6.71
C LEU A 25 6.87 -10.71 -6.56
N GLY A 26 6.10 -10.47 -7.63
CA GLY A 26 4.96 -9.56 -7.62
C GLY A 26 3.85 -10.01 -6.67
N LEU A 27 3.53 -11.32 -6.65
CA LEU A 27 2.54 -11.88 -5.73
C LEU A 27 2.95 -11.71 -4.27
N VAL A 28 4.21 -12.03 -3.93
CA VAL A 28 4.76 -11.83 -2.58
C VAL A 28 4.68 -10.36 -2.17
N ALA A 29 5.03 -9.44 -3.07
CA ALA A 29 4.93 -8.00 -2.80
C ALA A 29 3.47 -7.57 -2.52
N THR A 30 2.51 -8.02 -3.33
CA THR A 30 1.09 -7.73 -3.10
C THR A 30 0.54 -8.34 -1.81
N MET A 31 0.99 -9.52 -1.40
CA MET A 31 0.64 -10.12 -0.10
C MET A 31 1.21 -9.34 1.07
N LEU A 32 2.45 -8.87 0.95
CA LEU A 32 3.09 -8.04 1.97
C LEU A 32 2.35 -6.71 2.14
N VAL A 33 1.99 -6.06 1.03
CA VAL A 33 1.20 -4.82 1.02
C VAL A 33 -0.19 -5.05 1.63
N GLY A 34 -0.85 -6.16 1.26
CA GLY A 34 -2.13 -6.57 1.84
C GLY A 34 -2.07 -6.76 3.35
N ARG A 35 -1.01 -7.41 3.85
CA ARG A 35 -0.80 -7.68 5.28
C ARG A 35 -0.46 -6.43 6.09
N VAL A 36 0.34 -5.52 5.54
CA VAL A 36 0.62 -4.21 6.15
C VAL A 36 -0.65 -3.36 6.18
N GLY A 37 -1.52 -3.53 5.17
CA GLY A 37 -2.78 -2.83 5.02
C GLY A 37 -2.59 -1.51 4.30
N PRO A 38 -3.51 -1.13 3.39
CA PRO A 38 -3.38 0.09 2.58
C PRO A 38 -3.33 1.37 3.41
N VAL A 39 -4.02 1.40 4.57
CA VAL A 39 -4.00 2.55 5.49
C VAL A 39 -2.62 2.73 6.12
N THR A 40 -2.02 1.67 6.65
CA THR A 40 -0.67 1.70 7.21
C THR A 40 0.35 2.08 6.15
N LEU A 41 0.22 1.54 4.93
CA LEU A 41 1.11 1.87 3.82
C LEU A 41 0.97 3.35 3.43
N GLY A 42 -0.26 3.84 3.34
CA GLY A 42 -0.56 5.26 3.10
C GLY A 42 0.01 6.16 4.18
N MET A 43 -0.19 5.82 5.46
CA MET A 43 0.41 6.53 6.58
C MET A 43 1.93 6.47 6.56
N ALA A 44 2.54 5.33 6.26
CA ALA A 44 4.00 5.22 6.18
C ALA A 44 4.59 6.09 5.06
N LEU A 45 3.88 6.27 3.94
CA LEU A 45 4.28 7.17 2.86
C LEU A 45 4.10 8.65 3.26
N VAL A 46 2.98 9.00 3.88
CA VAL A 46 2.69 10.35 4.36
C VAL A 46 3.65 10.76 5.48
N LEU A 47 3.84 9.91 6.49
CA LEU A 47 4.74 10.15 7.63
C LEU A 47 6.22 10.04 7.25
N ARG A 48 6.58 9.34 6.15
CA ARG A 48 7.94 9.40 5.57
C ARG A 48 8.27 10.77 5.01
N GLN A 49 7.28 11.59 4.65
CA GLN A 49 7.50 12.99 4.37
C GLN A 49 7.75 13.70 5.70
N ARG A 50 8.98 13.56 6.21
CA ARG A 50 9.43 14.18 7.44
C ARG A 50 9.08 15.66 7.43
N THR A 51 8.35 16.04 8.49
CA THR A 51 8.51 17.29 9.24
C THR A 51 8.82 18.50 8.35
N ALA A 52 7.78 19.11 7.79
CA ALA A 52 7.87 20.52 7.45
C ALA A 52 8.25 21.27 8.75
N ARG A 53 9.54 21.54 8.95
CA ARG A 53 10.08 22.34 10.07
C ARG A 53 9.71 23.82 9.96
N THR A 54 8.88 24.15 8.98
CA THR A 54 8.37 25.48 8.71
C THR A 54 6.88 25.50 9.02
N ARG A 55 6.52 26.17 10.11
CA ARG A 55 5.13 26.52 10.44
C ARG A 55 4.68 27.52 9.39
N LEU A 56 3.79 27.12 8.48
CA LEU A 56 3.14 28.06 7.57
C LEU A 56 2.28 29.00 8.43
N PRO A 57 2.26 30.32 8.19
CA PRO A 57 1.33 31.21 8.87
C PRO A 57 -0.10 30.69 8.67
N GLU A 58 -0.82 30.53 9.76
CA GLU A 58 -2.21 30.08 9.74
C GLU A 58 -3.11 31.22 9.25
N GLU A 59 -3.34 31.24 7.94
CA GLU A 59 -4.38 32.07 7.35
C GLU A 59 -5.74 31.44 7.65
N ALA A 60 -6.64 32.19 8.29
CA ALA A 60 -8.01 31.74 8.53
C ALA A 60 -8.69 31.54 7.17
N PRO A 61 -9.15 30.31 6.83
CA PRO A 61 -9.91 30.11 5.61
C PRO A 61 -11.23 30.85 5.77
N LEU A 62 -11.36 31.99 5.10
CA LEU A 62 -12.62 32.71 4.99
C LEU A 62 -13.53 31.87 4.10
N ILE A 63 -14.38 31.06 4.71
CA ILE A 63 -15.45 30.35 4.00
C ILE A 63 -16.59 31.37 3.86
N GLY A 64 -16.63 32.02 2.70
CA GLY A 64 -17.76 32.79 2.20
C GLY A 64 -18.54 31.97 1.19
#